data_AF-C5BFI1-F1
#
_entry.id   AF-C5BFI1-F1
#
_cell.length_a   1.000
_cell.length_b   1.000
_cell.length_c   1.000
_cell.angle_alpha   90.00
_cell.angle_beta   90.00
_cell.angle_gamma   90.00
#
_symmetry.space_group_name_H-M   'P 1'
#
loop_
_entity.id
_entity.type
_entity.pdbx_description
1 polymer ?
#
loop_
_entity_poly.entity_id
_entity_poly.type
_entity_poly.pdbx_seq_one_letter_code
_entity_poly.pdbx_strand_id
1 'polypeptide(L)'
;MKIGYDLSVVLPCQYSKEFAKNNDRISCDDEMQILINSIKDNTGIAHEHLLPLQRLANEINCIISFRPVDNLATELIESGYPTKGFHIKGKSASWGPQTGFICEEQRFSKLEDAPVECIDNFNQQVKQCISERHAFSVDLTINKKRLNTLFEKGVIDDISVENTNGVRTFKAQGPSGKYYFFEARKILDSNEEDYLILNENKPIRVLAPEMSSKAFTADYDLFIASPHISDFGSQDNLLIPDVAHKVFQHRVNSYHKELTTNHELMQDYSNADSFYKNEDPDIGNASARVRILIDLINATLVGDGERLVHHSMDCINPATDLSLSYPATFALPIKIGRFDKLCIINNNDELKELINDARSSGYYIKINPLWEKELGKIDSQRFKDAKVKLDPLTKPS
;
A
#
# COMPACT_ATOMS: atom_id res chain seq x y z
N MET A 1 19.03 17.20 8.34
CA MET A 1 18.57 18.56 8.71
C MET A 1 17.11 18.44 9.08
N LYS A 2 16.77 18.47 10.39
CA LYS A 2 15.38 18.33 10.84
C LYS A 2 14.62 19.59 10.41
N ILE A 3 13.82 19.48 9.36
CA ILE A 3 12.84 20.50 9.02
C ILE A 3 11.70 20.29 10.02
N GLY A 4 11.69 21.10 11.08
CA GLY A 4 10.59 21.12 12.03
C GLY A 4 9.37 21.69 11.34
N TYR A 5 8.38 20.85 11.04
CA TYR A 5 7.07 21.30 10.60
C TYR A 5 6.27 21.76 11.81
N ASP A 6 5.64 22.93 11.68
CA ASP A 6 4.70 23.44 12.67
C ASP A 6 3.40 22.63 12.59
N LEU A 7 3.27 21.66 13.50
CA LEU A 7 2.09 20.78 13.64
C LEU A 7 0.79 21.57 13.94
N SER A 8 0.89 22.85 14.33
CA SER A 8 -0.29 23.69 14.64
C SER A 8 -1.05 24.17 13.41
N VAL A 9 -0.48 24.07 12.21
CA VAL A 9 -1.11 24.55 10.96
C VAL A 9 -2.00 23.49 10.30
N VAL A 10 -1.93 22.23 10.76
CA VAL A 10 -2.55 21.06 10.09
C VAL A 10 -3.61 20.38 10.96
N LEU A 11 -3.65 20.68 12.26
CA LEU A 11 -4.58 20.10 13.21
C LEU A 11 -5.68 21.11 13.56
N PRO A 12 -6.97 20.72 13.59
CA PRO A 12 -8.03 21.58 14.09
C PRO A 12 -7.73 22.06 15.51
N CYS A 13 -7.99 23.34 15.77
CA CYS A 13 -7.87 23.97 17.07
C CYS A 13 -8.90 23.36 18.04
N GLN A 14 -8.55 22.27 18.73
CA GLN A 14 -9.20 21.79 19.96
C GLN A 14 -8.31 20.78 20.70
N TYR A 15 -7.14 21.22 21.12
CA TYR A 15 -6.42 20.55 22.21
C TYR A 15 -6.95 21.08 23.55
N SER A 16 -8.03 20.45 24.02
CA SER A 16 -8.44 20.52 25.42
C SER A 16 -8.59 19.10 25.94
N LYS A 17 -7.64 18.71 26.81
CA LYS A 17 -7.82 17.59 27.75
C LYS A 17 -9.07 17.89 28.55
N GLU A 18 -10.17 17.14 28.35
CA GLU A 18 -10.98 16.56 29.43
C GLU A 18 -12.21 15.76 28.96
N PHE A 19 -12.40 14.63 29.66
CA PHE A 19 -13.62 13.86 29.95
C PHE A 19 -14.46 13.18 28.83
N ALA A 20 -14.35 11.84 28.81
CA ALA A 20 -15.50 10.93 28.70
C ALA A 20 -15.28 9.70 29.61
N LYS A 21 -16.36 9.27 30.27
CA LYS A 21 -16.41 8.37 31.44
C LYS A 21 -15.84 6.96 31.19
N ASN A 22 -15.23 6.38 32.24
CA ASN A 22 -14.57 5.07 32.23
C ASN A 22 -15.46 3.85 31.89
N ASN A 23 -16.79 3.97 31.88
CA ASN A 23 -17.68 2.85 31.49
C ASN A 23 -17.95 2.79 29.97
N ASP A 24 -17.97 3.93 29.26
CA ASP A 24 -18.19 3.95 27.81
C ASP A 24 -16.92 3.55 27.03
N ARG A 25 -15.74 3.81 27.60
CA ARG A 25 -14.45 3.42 27.01
C ARG A 25 -14.26 1.91 26.96
N ILE A 26 -14.65 1.19 28.03
CA ILE A 26 -14.51 -0.27 28.10
C ILE A 26 -15.41 -0.94 27.05
N SER A 27 -16.65 -0.48 26.89
CA SER A 27 -17.58 -1.00 25.86
C SER A 27 -17.10 -0.73 24.43
N CYS A 28 -16.49 0.43 24.17
CA CYS A 28 -15.99 0.80 22.85
C CYS A 28 -14.71 0.03 22.46
N ASP A 29 -13.83 -0.25 23.42
CA ASP A 29 -12.62 -1.05 23.16
C ASP A 29 -12.99 -2.53 22.92
N ASP A 30 -14.01 -3.07 23.60
CA ASP A 30 -14.51 -4.43 23.37
C ASP A 30 -15.13 -4.58 21.97
N GLU A 31 -15.96 -3.63 21.53
CA GLU A 31 -16.51 -3.60 20.16
C GLU A 31 -15.42 -3.52 19.09
N MET A 32 -14.40 -2.68 19.32
CA MET A 32 -13.26 -2.58 18.39
C MET A 32 -12.44 -3.86 18.36
N GLN A 33 -12.25 -4.53 19.50
CA GLN A 33 -11.53 -5.80 19.51
C GLN A 33 -12.30 -6.91 18.78
N ILE A 34 -13.63 -6.93 18.88
CA ILE A 34 -14.48 -7.83 18.09
C ILE A 34 -14.30 -7.55 16.59
N LEU A 35 -14.28 -6.28 16.18
CA LEU A 35 -14.11 -5.88 14.80
C LEU A 35 -12.71 -6.23 14.25
N ILE A 36 -11.67 -5.98 15.04
CA ILE A 36 -10.29 -6.37 14.69
C ILE A 36 -10.21 -7.89 14.49
N ASN A 37 -10.79 -8.66 15.42
CA ASN A 37 -10.79 -10.11 15.34
C ASN A 37 -11.56 -10.65 14.14
N SER A 38 -12.56 -9.92 13.62
CA SER A 38 -13.34 -10.34 12.45
C SER A 38 -12.62 -10.08 11.11
N ILE A 39 -11.62 -9.19 11.07
CA ILE A 39 -10.92 -8.83 9.83
C ILE A 39 -9.45 -9.21 9.77
N LYS A 40 -8.83 -9.57 10.91
CA LYS A 40 -7.37 -9.77 11.03
C LYS A 40 -6.76 -10.73 9.99
N ASP A 41 -7.52 -11.72 9.52
CA ASP A 41 -7.03 -12.72 8.58
C ASP A 41 -7.14 -12.27 7.11
N ASN A 42 -7.86 -11.18 6.84
CA ASN A 42 -8.20 -10.69 5.49
C ASN A 42 -7.64 -9.29 5.18
N THR A 43 -6.96 -8.64 6.12
CA THR A 43 -6.51 -7.25 6.01
C THR A 43 -5.13 -7.07 5.36
N GLY A 44 -4.20 -8.01 5.61
CA GLY A 44 -2.77 -7.83 5.32
C GLY A 44 -2.05 -6.83 6.24
N ILE A 45 -2.77 -6.07 7.06
CA ILE A 45 -2.20 -5.20 8.08
C ILE A 45 -1.96 -5.99 9.37
N ALA A 46 -0.81 -5.78 10.00
CA ALA A 46 -0.44 -6.47 11.23
C ALA A 46 -1.47 -6.21 12.32
N HIS A 47 -1.74 -7.22 13.14
CA HIS A 47 -2.83 -7.16 14.11
C HIS A 47 -2.68 -5.97 15.08
N GLU A 48 -1.45 -5.72 15.53
CA GLU A 48 -1.11 -4.64 16.45
C GLU A 48 -1.27 -3.23 15.84
N HIS A 49 -1.25 -3.12 14.51
CA HIS A 49 -1.38 -1.84 13.80
C HIS A 49 -2.85 -1.41 13.58
N LEU A 50 -3.80 -2.34 13.64
CA LEU A 50 -5.20 -2.08 13.29
C LEU A 50 -5.88 -1.08 14.26
N LEU A 51 -5.70 -1.25 15.57
CA LEU A 51 -6.31 -0.36 16.57
C LEU A 51 -5.69 1.05 16.54
N PRO A 52 -4.35 1.22 16.57
CA PRO A 52 -3.74 2.54 16.43
C PRO A 52 -4.10 3.24 15.11
N LEU A 53 -4.19 2.49 14.01
CA LEU A 53 -4.62 3.03 12.72
C LEU A 53 -6.06 3.59 12.78
N GLN A 54 -6.99 2.83 13.36
CA GLN A 54 -8.37 3.27 13.49
C GLN A 54 -8.49 4.51 14.40
N ARG A 55 -7.75 4.53 15.51
CA ARG A 55 -7.69 5.68 16.41
C ARG A 55 -7.15 6.92 15.70
N LEU A 56 -6.07 6.78 14.94
CA LEU A 56 -5.52 7.87 14.12
C LEU A 56 -6.57 8.41 13.16
N ALA A 57 -7.24 7.53 12.39
CA ALA A 57 -8.29 7.92 11.45
C ALA A 57 -9.40 8.73 12.14
N ASN A 58 -9.86 8.30 13.32
CA ASN A 58 -10.84 9.01 14.14
C ASN A 58 -10.32 10.37 14.64
N GLU A 59 -9.11 10.40 15.19
CA GLU A 59 -8.51 11.60 15.78
C GLU A 59 -8.30 12.72 14.76
N ILE A 60 -7.83 12.39 13.55
CA ILE A 60 -7.59 13.38 12.49
C ILE A 60 -8.79 13.55 11.56
N ASN A 61 -9.92 12.88 11.87
CA ASN A 61 -11.16 12.93 11.10
C ASN A 61 -10.95 12.66 9.59
N CYS A 62 -10.21 11.59 9.28
CA CYS A 62 -9.78 11.23 7.93
C CYS A 62 -10.00 9.74 7.68
N ILE A 63 -10.57 9.39 6.54
CA ILE A 63 -10.57 8.01 6.05
C ILE A 63 -9.14 7.66 5.64
N ILE A 64 -8.61 6.55 6.13
CA ILE A 64 -7.29 6.01 5.76
C ILE A 64 -7.47 4.57 5.31
N SER A 65 -6.95 4.20 4.14
CA SER A 65 -7.04 2.82 3.66
C SER A 65 -5.78 2.34 2.99
N PHE A 66 -5.60 1.02 2.98
CA PHE A 66 -4.44 0.34 2.41
C PHE A 66 -4.88 -0.75 1.44
N ARG A 67 -4.07 -0.96 0.40
CA ARG A 67 -4.16 -2.12 -0.48
C ARG A 67 -3.78 -3.39 0.29
N PRO A 68 -4.20 -4.58 -0.18
CA PRO A 68 -3.86 -5.83 0.47
C PRO A 68 -2.35 -6.03 0.51
N VAL A 69 -1.87 -6.49 1.65
CA VAL A 69 -0.53 -7.03 1.82
C VAL A 69 -0.65 -8.53 2.05
N ASP A 70 0.27 -9.30 1.48
CA ASP A 70 0.28 -10.74 1.66
C ASP A 70 0.52 -11.09 3.14
N ASN A 71 -0.31 -11.96 3.73
CA ASN A 71 -0.22 -12.31 5.16
C ASN A 71 1.17 -12.87 5.54
N LEU A 72 1.90 -13.51 4.62
CA LEU A 72 3.26 -13.98 4.88
C LEU A 72 4.27 -12.84 4.89
N ALA A 73 4.02 -11.73 4.20
CA ALA A 73 4.79 -10.49 4.35
C ALA A 73 4.43 -9.77 5.65
N THR A 74 3.15 -9.79 6.05
CA THR A 74 2.70 -9.25 7.35
C THR A 74 3.44 -9.88 8.52
N GLU A 75 3.65 -11.20 8.51
CA GLU A 75 4.45 -11.87 9.55
C GLU A 75 5.91 -11.39 9.61
N LEU A 76 6.50 -10.99 8.47
CA LEU A 76 7.84 -10.40 8.43
C LEU A 76 7.82 -8.98 9.02
N ILE A 77 6.78 -8.20 8.73
CA ILE A 77 6.56 -6.88 9.31
C ILE A 77 6.45 -6.99 10.85
N GLU A 78 5.61 -7.90 11.36
CA GLU A 78 5.47 -8.18 12.80
C GLU A 78 6.79 -8.66 13.43
N SER A 79 7.67 -9.27 12.62
CA SER A 79 9.01 -9.68 13.05
C SER A 79 10.06 -8.56 12.92
N GLY A 80 9.65 -7.33 12.62
CA GLY A 80 10.50 -6.15 12.50
C GLY A 80 11.46 -6.21 11.31
N TYR A 81 11.01 -6.69 10.16
CA TYR A 81 11.74 -6.57 8.89
C TYR A 81 11.48 -5.19 8.27
N PRO A 82 12.50 -4.56 7.63
CA PRO A 82 12.32 -3.31 6.91
C PRO A 82 11.40 -3.52 5.71
N THR A 83 10.60 -2.51 5.36
CA THR A 83 9.73 -2.57 4.17
C THR A 83 10.31 -1.77 3.01
N LYS A 84 9.98 -2.17 1.78
CA LYS A 84 10.56 -1.56 0.57
C LYS A 84 10.13 -0.08 0.41
N GLY A 85 11.09 0.80 0.15
CA GLY A 85 10.83 2.20 -0.17
C GLY A 85 10.41 2.42 -1.62
N PHE A 86 10.04 3.66 -1.94
CA PHE A 86 9.56 4.05 -3.29
C PHE A 86 10.54 3.69 -4.42
N HIS A 87 11.85 3.78 -4.19
CA HIS A 87 12.88 3.49 -5.20
C HIS A 87 13.04 1.99 -5.51
N ILE A 88 12.51 1.10 -4.66
CA ILE A 88 12.61 -0.35 -4.85
C ILE A 88 11.38 -0.84 -5.62
N LYS A 89 11.51 -0.98 -6.94
CA LYS A 89 10.40 -1.36 -7.83
C LYS A 89 10.20 -2.88 -7.98
N GLY A 90 11.14 -3.68 -7.50
CA GLY A 90 11.05 -5.14 -7.53
C GLY A 90 9.78 -5.65 -6.84
N LYS A 91 9.15 -6.68 -7.41
CA LYS A 91 7.96 -7.30 -6.82
C LYS A 91 8.36 -8.28 -5.73
N SER A 92 7.52 -8.35 -4.69
CA SER A 92 7.65 -9.37 -3.65
C SER A 92 7.33 -10.75 -4.19
N ALA A 93 7.92 -11.76 -3.57
CA ALA A 93 7.57 -13.16 -3.83
C ALA A 93 6.32 -13.59 -3.08
N SER A 94 5.54 -14.45 -3.73
CA SER A 94 4.30 -15.05 -3.20
C SER A 94 4.36 -16.59 -3.12
N TRP A 95 5.55 -17.17 -3.33
CA TRP A 95 5.74 -18.61 -3.38
C TRP A 95 7.16 -18.99 -2.94
N GLY A 96 7.34 -20.24 -2.53
CA GLY A 96 8.64 -20.77 -2.14
C GLY A 96 9.21 -20.20 -0.85
N PRO A 97 10.47 -20.55 -0.52
CA PRO A 97 11.12 -20.10 0.71
C PRO A 97 11.33 -18.57 0.77
N GLN A 98 11.36 -17.90 -0.38
CA GLN A 98 11.54 -16.46 -0.52
C GLN A 98 10.25 -15.64 -0.30
N THR A 99 9.11 -16.28 -0.04
CA THR A 99 7.81 -15.61 0.10
C THR A 99 7.86 -14.45 1.09
N GLY A 100 7.36 -13.30 0.67
CA GLY A 100 7.35 -12.05 1.43
C GLY A 100 8.57 -11.16 1.21
N PHE A 101 9.65 -11.66 0.62
CA PHE A 101 10.86 -10.87 0.33
C PHE A 101 10.87 -10.30 -1.09
N ILE A 102 11.74 -9.30 -1.32
CA ILE A 102 12.02 -8.76 -2.66
C ILE A 102 13.25 -9.47 -3.24
N CYS A 103 13.06 -10.31 -4.25
CA CYS A 103 14.15 -11.09 -4.85
C CYS A 103 14.98 -10.26 -5.83
N GLU A 104 16.29 -10.53 -5.91
CA GLU A 104 17.14 -9.95 -6.95
C GLU A 104 16.70 -10.41 -8.35
N GLU A 105 16.50 -11.72 -8.49
CA GLU A 105 15.95 -12.34 -9.71
C GLU A 105 14.42 -12.41 -9.63
N GLN A 106 13.75 -11.66 -10.49
CA GLN A 106 12.29 -11.48 -10.43
C GLN A 106 11.49 -12.70 -10.88
N ARG A 107 12.13 -13.71 -11.46
CA ARG A 107 11.52 -15.04 -11.66
C ARG A 107 11.17 -15.76 -10.35
N PHE A 108 11.76 -15.35 -9.22
CA PHE A 108 11.41 -15.86 -7.89
C PHE A 108 10.31 -15.04 -7.20
N SER A 109 9.86 -13.95 -7.83
CA SER A 109 8.76 -13.11 -7.33
C SER A 109 7.39 -13.68 -7.73
N LYS A 110 6.31 -12.94 -7.44
CA LYS A 110 4.97 -13.21 -7.98
C LYS A 110 4.88 -13.14 -9.52
N LEU A 111 5.92 -12.63 -10.19
CA LEU A 111 6.01 -12.52 -11.64
C LEU A 111 6.50 -13.81 -12.33
N GLU A 112 6.65 -14.93 -11.63
CA GLU A 112 7.20 -16.17 -12.22
C GLU A 112 6.47 -16.65 -13.49
N ASP A 113 5.16 -16.43 -13.58
CA ASP A 113 4.33 -16.76 -14.76
C ASP A 113 4.12 -15.57 -15.71
N ALA A 114 4.79 -14.44 -15.45
CA ALA A 114 4.71 -13.28 -16.33
C ALA A 114 5.57 -13.49 -17.60
N PRO A 115 5.29 -12.76 -18.70
CA PRO A 115 6.14 -12.77 -19.87
C PRO A 115 7.59 -12.44 -19.54
N VAL A 116 8.55 -13.10 -20.22
CA VAL A 116 10.00 -12.92 -19.97
C VAL A 116 10.41 -11.45 -20.05
N GLU A 117 9.87 -10.69 -21.00
CA GLU A 117 10.11 -9.26 -21.16
C GLU A 117 9.70 -8.43 -19.93
N CYS A 118 8.60 -8.83 -19.26
CA CYS A 118 8.16 -8.21 -18.01
C CYS A 118 9.14 -8.52 -16.89
N ILE A 119 9.54 -9.79 -16.74
CA ILE A 119 10.54 -10.22 -15.75
C ILE A 119 11.87 -9.48 -15.96
N ASP A 120 12.32 -9.36 -17.22
CA ASP A 120 13.56 -8.68 -17.58
C ASP A 120 13.52 -7.18 -17.28
N ASN A 121 12.38 -6.52 -17.52
CA ASN A 121 12.19 -5.12 -17.13
C ASN A 121 12.32 -4.95 -15.60
N PHE A 122 11.65 -5.78 -14.81
CA PHE A 122 11.80 -5.70 -13.35
C PHE A 122 13.21 -6.07 -12.88
N ASN A 123 13.88 -7.03 -13.52
CA ASN A 123 15.29 -7.33 -13.25
C ASN A 123 16.20 -6.12 -13.52
N GLN A 124 15.95 -5.36 -14.59
CA GLN A 124 16.68 -4.12 -14.89
C GLN A 124 16.44 -3.05 -13.83
N GLN A 125 15.20 -2.87 -13.38
CA GLN A 125 14.86 -1.92 -12.31
C GLN A 125 15.53 -2.30 -10.98
N VAL A 126 15.59 -3.60 -10.66
CA VAL A 126 16.32 -4.09 -9.47
C VAL A 126 17.82 -3.83 -9.59
N LYS A 127 18.43 -4.10 -10.75
CA LYS A 127 19.85 -3.78 -10.99
C LYS A 127 20.13 -2.29 -10.86
N GLN A 128 19.24 -1.45 -11.39
CA GLN A 128 19.35 0.00 -11.27
C GLN A 128 19.28 0.44 -9.80
N CYS A 129 18.29 -0.03 -9.05
CA CYS A 129 18.13 0.21 -7.62
C CYS A 129 19.40 -0.17 -6.81
N ILE A 130 20.02 -1.31 -7.10
CA ILE A 130 21.29 -1.72 -6.48
C ILE A 130 22.42 -0.77 -6.87
N SER A 131 22.51 -0.40 -8.16
CA SER A 131 23.57 0.49 -8.66
C SER A 131 23.49 1.91 -8.07
N GLU A 132 22.27 2.39 -7.84
CA GLU A 132 21.96 3.67 -7.22
C GLU A 132 22.03 3.62 -5.68
N ARG A 133 22.34 2.45 -5.11
CA ARG A 133 22.48 2.19 -3.67
C ARG A 133 21.20 2.42 -2.87
N HIS A 134 20.05 2.20 -3.50
CA HIS A 134 18.76 2.14 -2.80
C HIS A 134 18.55 0.80 -2.08
N ALA A 135 19.29 -0.25 -2.47
CA ALA A 135 19.32 -1.54 -1.79
C ALA A 135 20.64 -2.27 -2.04
N PHE A 136 20.93 -3.26 -1.20
CA PHE A 136 21.98 -4.24 -1.39
C PHE A 136 21.36 -5.59 -1.70
N SER A 137 22.02 -6.38 -2.53
CA SER A 137 21.66 -7.78 -2.69
C SER A 137 22.38 -8.62 -1.63
N VAL A 138 21.64 -9.46 -0.92
CA VAL A 138 22.13 -10.34 0.15
C VAL A 138 21.60 -11.76 -0.03
N ASP A 139 22.26 -12.73 0.56
CA ASP A 139 21.81 -14.11 0.53
C ASP A 139 20.57 -14.29 1.43
N LEU A 140 19.57 -15.00 0.92
CA LEU A 140 18.37 -15.31 1.67
C LEU A 140 18.69 -16.29 2.80
N THR A 141 18.47 -15.82 4.02
CA THR A 141 18.48 -16.63 5.23
C THR A 141 17.10 -16.61 5.88
N ILE A 142 16.62 -17.76 6.33
CA ILE A 142 15.38 -17.88 7.10
C ILE A 142 15.63 -18.75 8.33
N ASN A 143 15.04 -18.39 9.46
CA ASN A 143 15.11 -19.20 10.66
C ASN A 143 14.17 -20.40 10.57
N LYS A 144 14.38 -21.38 11.47
CA LYS A 144 13.55 -22.58 11.56
C LYS A 144 12.07 -22.28 11.75
N LYS A 145 11.71 -21.24 12.52
CA LYS A 145 10.31 -20.84 12.74
C LYS A 145 9.66 -20.51 11.40
N ARG A 146 10.28 -19.66 10.58
CA ARG A 146 9.77 -19.28 9.27
C ARG A 146 9.68 -20.49 8.33
N LEU A 147 10.69 -21.36 8.31
CA LEU A 147 10.65 -22.59 7.51
C LEU A 147 9.43 -23.47 7.86
N ASN A 148 9.15 -23.66 9.16
CA ASN A 148 7.98 -24.41 9.61
C ASN A 148 6.67 -23.71 9.22
N THR A 149 6.58 -22.38 9.41
CA THR A 149 5.39 -21.61 9.03
C THR A 149 5.08 -21.71 7.55
N LEU A 150 6.10 -21.67 6.69
CA LEU A 150 5.93 -21.83 5.24
C LEU A 150 5.42 -23.23 4.89
N PHE A 151 5.87 -24.26 5.60
CA PHE A 151 5.38 -25.63 5.42
C PHE A 151 3.93 -25.79 5.88
N GLU A 152 3.61 -25.31 7.09
CA GLU A 152 2.27 -25.40 7.67
C GLU A 152 1.21 -24.68 6.82
N LYS A 153 1.61 -23.60 6.14
CA LYS A 153 0.75 -22.84 5.21
C LYS A 153 0.74 -23.39 3.78
N GLY A 154 1.45 -24.49 3.51
CA GLY A 154 1.48 -25.12 2.19
C GLY A 154 2.20 -24.30 1.11
N VAL A 155 3.10 -23.39 1.52
CA VAL A 155 3.92 -22.58 0.59
C VAL A 155 5.14 -23.38 0.11
N ILE A 156 5.59 -24.32 0.93
CA ILE A 156 6.62 -25.31 0.62
C ILE A 156 6.15 -26.71 1.06
N ASP A 157 6.65 -27.75 0.40
CA ASP A 157 6.26 -29.13 0.60
C ASP A 157 7.47 -30.08 0.68
N ASP A 158 7.23 -31.32 1.11
CA ASP A 158 8.20 -32.43 1.11
C ASP A 158 9.53 -32.11 1.82
N ILE A 159 9.47 -31.45 2.99
CA ILE A 159 10.68 -31.14 3.77
C ILE A 159 11.34 -32.43 4.28
N SER A 160 12.59 -32.65 3.87
CA SER A 160 13.39 -33.77 4.34
C SER A 160 13.80 -33.63 5.80
N VAL A 161 14.15 -34.76 6.41
CA VAL A 161 14.95 -34.75 7.64
C VAL A 161 16.30 -34.09 7.34
N GLU A 162 16.82 -33.35 8.32
CA GLU A 162 18.15 -32.74 8.24
C GLU A 162 19.21 -33.83 8.18
N ASN A 163 20.08 -33.76 7.17
CA ASN A 163 21.17 -34.72 7.03
C ASN A 163 22.37 -34.36 7.95
N THR A 164 23.40 -35.20 7.93
CA THR A 164 24.62 -35.00 8.75
C THR A 164 25.37 -33.70 8.46
N ASN A 165 25.12 -33.07 7.32
CA ASN A 165 25.73 -31.82 6.91
C ASN A 165 24.83 -30.61 7.23
N GLY A 166 23.75 -30.79 8.00
CA GLY A 166 22.83 -29.72 8.36
C GLY A 166 21.95 -29.26 7.19
N VAL A 167 21.73 -30.11 6.18
CA VAL A 167 20.95 -29.74 4.98
C VAL A 167 19.57 -30.39 4.99
N ARG A 168 18.56 -29.60 4.65
CA ARG A 168 17.18 -30.03 4.36
C ARG A 168 16.86 -29.73 2.91
N THR A 169 16.14 -30.63 2.24
CA THR A 169 15.63 -30.41 0.88
C THR A 169 14.12 -30.32 0.90
N PHE A 170 13.54 -29.52 0.02
CA PHE A 170 12.09 -29.34 -0.10
C PHE A 170 11.73 -28.81 -1.49
N LYS A 171 10.44 -28.75 -1.79
CA LYS A 171 9.94 -28.21 -3.06
C LYS A 171 8.93 -27.09 -2.82
N ALA A 172 8.68 -26.29 -3.84
CA ALA A 172 7.57 -25.35 -3.88
C ALA A 172 6.99 -25.26 -5.28
N GLN A 173 5.71 -24.91 -5.37
CA GLN A 173 5.03 -24.65 -6.64
C GLN A 173 5.06 -23.15 -6.93
N GLY A 174 5.56 -22.76 -8.11
CA GLY A 174 5.49 -21.39 -8.60
C GLY A 174 4.10 -21.03 -9.15
N PRO A 175 3.80 -19.73 -9.37
CA PRO A 175 2.58 -19.23 -9.99
C PRO A 175 2.14 -19.98 -11.26
N SER A 176 3.08 -20.41 -12.11
CA SER A 176 2.82 -21.19 -13.33
C SER A 176 2.35 -22.63 -13.07
N GLY A 177 2.33 -23.07 -11.81
CA GLY A 177 2.08 -24.44 -11.40
C GLY A 177 3.31 -25.35 -11.48
N LYS A 178 4.47 -24.83 -11.92
CA LYS A 178 5.72 -25.59 -12.00
C LYS A 178 6.34 -25.80 -10.62
N TYR A 179 6.90 -26.99 -10.39
CA TYR A 179 7.66 -27.29 -9.17
C TYR A 179 9.12 -26.88 -9.30
N TYR A 180 9.64 -26.34 -8.20
CA TYR A 180 11.03 -25.95 -7.99
C TYR A 180 11.56 -26.63 -6.73
N PHE A 181 12.85 -26.97 -6.74
CA PHE A 181 13.51 -27.67 -5.63
C PHE A 181 14.52 -26.74 -4.94
N PHE A 182 14.56 -26.83 -3.62
CA PHE A 182 15.35 -25.96 -2.77
C PHE A 182 16.13 -26.75 -1.72
N GLU A 183 17.23 -26.15 -1.26
CA GLU A 183 18.01 -26.60 -0.12
C GLU A 183 18.03 -25.53 0.97
N ALA A 184 17.85 -25.93 2.22
CA ALA A 184 18.09 -25.14 3.41
C ALA A 184 19.35 -25.69 4.10
N ARG A 185 20.44 -24.92 4.09
CA ARG A 185 21.72 -25.30 4.71
C ARG A 185 21.89 -24.56 6.03
N LYS A 186 21.99 -25.30 7.14
CA LYS A 186 22.11 -24.73 8.48
C LYS A 186 23.37 -23.87 8.61
N ILE A 187 23.22 -22.69 9.18
CA ILE A 187 24.31 -21.78 9.51
C ILE A 187 24.77 -22.10 10.94
N LEU A 188 25.96 -22.69 11.06
CA LEU A 188 26.44 -23.27 12.33
C LEU A 188 26.65 -22.23 13.45
N ASP A 189 26.94 -20.98 13.10
CA ASP A 189 27.22 -19.90 14.06
C ASP A 189 25.98 -19.03 14.37
N SER A 190 24.78 -19.43 13.93
CA SER A 190 23.54 -18.69 14.23
C SER A 190 22.91 -19.14 15.56
N ASN A 191 22.50 -18.17 16.37
CA ASN A 191 21.76 -18.40 17.62
C ASN A 191 20.30 -18.87 17.38
N GLU A 192 19.75 -18.73 16.17
CA GLU A 192 18.32 -18.95 15.87
C GLU A 192 18.04 -20.19 14.99
N GLU A 193 19.03 -21.05 14.77
CA GLU A 193 18.95 -22.12 13.76
C GLU A 193 18.58 -21.57 12.37
N ASP A 194 19.36 -20.60 11.89
CA ASP A 194 19.18 -20.04 10.56
C ASP A 194 19.62 -21.00 9.45
N TYR A 195 18.92 -20.91 8.32
CA TYR A 195 19.21 -21.65 7.12
C TYR A 195 19.48 -20.71 5.95
N LEU A 196 20.61 -20.92 5.27
CA LEU A 196 20.87 -20.36 3.94
C LEU A 196 20.02 -21.11 2.92
N ILE A 197 19.28 -20.38 2.09
CA ILE A 197 18.39 -20.96 1.09
C ILE A 197 19.04 -20.97 -0.30
N LEU A 198 19.02 -22.14 -0.94
CA LEU A 198 19.56 -22.34 -2.28
C LEU A 198 18.52 -22.91 -3.23
N ASN A 199 18.63 -22.52 -4.50
CA ASN A 199 17.98 -23.14 -5.64
C ASN A 199 19.07 -23.48 -6.66
N GLU A 200 19.07 -24.71 -7.20
CA GLU A 200 20.08 -25.17 -8.17
C GLU A 200 21.54 -24.96 -7.68
N ASN A 201 21.81 -25.25 -6.41
CA ASN A 201 23.10 -25.04 -5.74
C ASN A 201 23.59 -23.58 -5.66
N LYS A 202 22.72 -22.59 -5.93
CA LYS A 202 23.03 -21.17 -5.81
C LYS A 202 22.18 -20.53 -4.72
N PRO A 203 22.75 -19.66 -3.87
CA PRO A 203 21.97 -18.87 -2.92
C PRO A 203 20.87 -18.08 -3.64
N ILE A 204 19.66 -18.10 -3.10
CA ILE A 204 18.65 -17.13 -3.51
C ILE A 204 19.06 -15.78 -2.94
N ARG A 205 18.97 -14.75 -3.78
CA ARG A 205 19.38 -13.38 -3.43
C ARG A 205 18.16 -12.50 -3.24
N VAL A 206 18.14 -11.74 -2.17
CA VAL A 206 17.06 -10.79 -1.81
C VAL A 206 17.63 -9.42 -1.53
N LEU A 207 16.79 -8.39 -1.62
CA LEU A 207 17.20 -7.00 -1.38
C LEU A 207 17.14 -6.67 0.11
N ALA A 208 18.09 -5.88 0.60
CA ALA A 208 18.17 -5.40 1.98
C ALA A 208 18.68 -3.94 2.04
N PRO A 209 18.39 -3.18 3.12
CA PRO A 209 18.94 -1.84 3.31
C PRO A 209 20.47 -1.80 3.36
N GLU A 210 21.08 -2.82 3.96
CA GLU A 210 22.53 -2.99 4.14
C GLU A 210 22.92 -4.47 4.05
N MET A 211 24.18 -4.77 3.76
CA MET A 211 24.71 -6.13 3.56
C MET A 211 24.46 -7.11 4.73
N SER A 212 24.38 -6.61 5.96
CA SER A 212 24.20 -7.42 7.18
C SER A 212 22.85 -7.18 7.88
N SER A 213 21.92 -6.50 7.21
CA SER A 213 20.59 -6.20 7.75
C SER A 213 19.56 -7.25 7.35
N LYS A 214 18.39 -7.23 8.00
CA LYS A 214 17.22 -7.98 7.54
C LYS A 214 16.83 -7.53 6.13
N ALA A 215 16.41 -8.48 5.30
CA ALA A 215 15.95 -8.20 3.95
C ALA A 215 14.65 -7.37 3.94
N PHE A 216 14.40 -6.68 2.83
CA PHE A 216 13.16 -5.95 2.62
C PHE A 216 11.97 -6.90 2.46
N THR A 217 10.86 -6.54 3.09
CA THR A 217 9.53 -7.09 2.81
C THR A 217 8.61 -6.05 2.17
N ALA A 218 7.35 -6.42 1.93
CA ALA A 218 6.35 -5.52 1.38
C ALA A 218 6.02 -4.37 2.35
N ASP A 219 5.71 -3.21 1.79
CA ASP A 219 5.23 -2.01 2.47
C ASP A 219 3.70 -1.94 2.49
N TYR A 220 3.17 -0.98 3.24
CA TYR A 220 1.76 -0.64 3.28
C TYR A 220 1.47 0.42 2.21
N ASP A 221 1.01 -0.08 1.06
CA ASP A 221 0.53 0.76 -0.06
C ASP A 221 -0.73 1.53 0.37
N LEU A 222 -0.58 2.83 0.66
CA LEU A 222 -1.71 3.70 0.97
C LEU A 222 -2.65 3.75 -0.24
N PHE A 223 -3.92 3.37 -0.05
CA PHE A 223 -4.90 3.29 -1.12
C PHE A 223 -5.64 4.63 -1.27
N ILE A 224 -6.32 5.07 -0.20
CA ILE A 224 -7.07 6.32 -0.14
C ILE A 224 -6.82 6.99 1.21
N ALA A 225 -6.56 8.28 1.19
CA ALA A 225 -6.69 9.16 2.34
C ALA A 225 -7.66 10.30 1.99
N SER A 226 -8.70 10.48 2.81
CA SER A 226 -9.76 11.46 2.54
C SER A 226 -10.17 12.18 3.82
N PRO A 227 -9.76 13.45 4.01
CA PRO A 227 -10.22 14.23 5.15
C PRO A 227 -11.72 14.52 5.04
N HIS A 228 -12.35 14.86 6.16
CA HIS A 228 -13.67 15.46 6.14
C HIS A 228 -13.62 16.84 5.44
N ILE A 229 -14.71 17.23 4.78
CA ILE A 229 -14.79 18.45 3.97
C ILE A 229 -14.58 19.72 4.79
N SER A 230 -14.85 19.68 6.10
CA SER A 230 -14.56 20.81 7.01
C SER A 230 -13.07 21.08 7.14
N ASP A 231 -12.24 20.06 6.92
CA ASP A 231 -10.78 20.14 7.04
C ASP A 231 -10.10 20.22 5.67
N PHE A 232 -10.87 20.15 4.57
CA PHE A 232 -10.33 20.22 3.21
C PHE A 232 -9.83 21.64 2.89
N GLY A 233 -8.63 21.74 2.30
CA GLY A 233 -8.03 23.04 1.99
C GLY A 233 -6.87 22.96 1.00
N SER A 234 -6.05 24.01 0.96
CA SER A 234 -4.92 24.12 0.03
C SER A 234 -3.85 23.03 0.23
N GLN A 235 -3.76 22.48 1.45
CA GLN A 235 -2.91 21.35 1.80
C GLN A 235 -3.28 20.03 1.10
N ASP A 236 -4.47 19.96 0.49
CA ASP A 236 -4.96 18.81 -0.27
C ASP A 236 -4.68 18.93 -1.78
N ASN A 237 -4.14 20.07 -2.23
CA ASN A 237 -3.73 20.27 -3.61
C ASN A 237 -2.51 19.39 -3.94
N LEU A 238 -2.56 18.74 -5.10
CA LEU A 238 -1.43 17.99 -5.65
C LEU A 238 -0.51 18.91 -6.44
N LEU A 239 0.78 18.61 -6.42
CA LEU A 239 1.77 19.25 -7.28
C LEU A 239 1.49 18.97 -8.77
N ILE A 240 1.00 17.77 -9.06
CA ILE A 240 0.51 17.37 -10.39
C ILE A 240 -1.00 17.09 -10.27
N PRO A 241 -1.87 18.01 -10.74
CA PRO A 241 -3.32 17.90 -10.52
C PRO A 241 -3.97 16.71 -11.23
N ASP A 242 -3.57 16.48 -12.48
CA ASP A 242 -4.04 15.37 -13.30
C ASP A 242 -3.20 14.11 -12.99
N VAL A 243 -3.86 12.97 -12.82
CA VAL A 243 -3.17 11.74 -12.38
C VAL A 243 -2.15 11.21 -13.39
N ALA A 244 -2.33 11.51 -14.68
CA ALA A 244 -1.48 11.01 -15.74
C ALA A 244 -1.42 11.99 -16.92
N HIS A 245 -0.29 12.00 -17.63
CA HIS A 245 -0.09 12.87 -18.80
C HIS A 245 -1.20 12.72 -19.86
N LYS A 246 -1.68 11.48 -20.12
CA LYS A 246 -2.81 11.24 -21.04
C LYS A 246 -4.13 11.86 -20.58
N VAL A 247 -4.37 11.93 -19.26
CA VAL A 247 -5.57 12.56 -18.68
C VAL A 247 -5.48 14.07 -18.83
N PHE A 248 -4.31 14.64 -18.56
CA PHE A 248 -4.01 16.04 -18.81
C PHE A 248 -4.23 16.42 -20.28
N GLN A 249 -3.65 15.67 -21.23
CA GLN A 249 -3.83 15.91 -22.66
C GLN A 249 -5.31 15.88 -23.07
N HIS A 250 -6.08 14.89 -22.58
CA HIS A 250 -7.51 14.80 -22.86
C HIS A 250 -8.29 16.02 -22.33
N ARG A 251 -8.02 16.44 -21.09
CA ARG A 251 -8.62 17.63 -20.48
C ARG A 251 -8.31 18.87 -21.31
N VAL A 252 -7.04 19.08 -21.67
CA VAL A 252 -6.57 20.28 -22.35
C VAL A 252 -7.05 20.35 -23.80
N ASN A 253 -7.20 19.22 -24.49
CA ASN A 253 -7.82 19.17 -25.82
C ASN A 253 -9.26 19.71 -25.85
N SER A 254 -9.96 19.70 -24.71
CA SER A 254 -11.30 20.31 -24.61
C SER A 254 -11.26 21.86 -24.64
N TYR A 255 -10.09 22.48 -24.47
CA TYR A 255 -9.90 23.94 -24.34
C TYR A 255 -8.95 24.52 -25.41
N HIS A 256 -9.10 24.08 -26.68
CA HIS A 256 -8.21 24.39 -27.82
C HIS A 256 -7.67 25.84 -27.95
N LYS A 257 -8.37 26.87 -27.45
CA LYS A 257 -7.92 28.27 -27.52
C LYS A 257 -6.81 28.64 -26.53
N GLU A 258 -6.70 27.97 -25.38
CA GLU A 258 -5.73 28.34 -24.33
C GLU A 258 -4.35 27.74 -24.58
N LEU A 259 -4.30 26.55 -25.19
CA LEU A 259 -3.08 25.84 -25.60
C LEU A 259 -2.11 26.69 -26.41
N THR A 260 -2.62 27.52 -27.33
CA THR A 260 -1.79 28.28 -28.28
C THR A 260 -1.17 29.54 -27.67
N THR A 261 -1.55 29.92 -26.45
CA THR A 261 -1.10 31.17 -25.82
C THR A 261 -0.23 30.96 -24.58
N ASN A 262 -0.22 29.75 -24.00
CA ASN A 262 0.56 29.44 -22.81
C ASN A 262 1.67 28.42 -23.14
N HIS A 263 2.91 28.90 -23.14
CA HIS A 263 4.09 28.11 -23.52
C HIS A 263 4.39 26.98 -22.52
N GLU A 264 4.11 27.17 -21.22
CA GLU A 264 4.32 26.13 -20.22
C GLU A 264 3.31 24.99 -20.38
N LEU A 265 2.02 25.33 -20.56
CA LEU A 265 0.99 24.33 -20.86
C LEU A 265 1.28 23.54 -22.15
N MET A 266 1.81 24.21 -23.18
CA MET A 266 2.20 23.56 -24.44
C MET A 266 3.39 22.59 -24.24
N GLN A 267 4.34 22.94 -23.37
CA GLN A 267 5.48 22.09 -23.05
C GLN A 267 5.04 20.84 -22.30
N ASP A 268 4.24 21.00 -21.24
CA ASP A 268 3.68 19.90 -20.47
C ASP A 268 2.76 19.01 -21.33
N TYR A 269 2.07 19.58 -22.33
CA TYR A 269 1.23 18.82 -23.26
C TYR A 269 2.03 17.91 -24.20
N SER A 270 3.23 18.37 -24.58
CA SER A 270 4.06 17.69 -25.58
C SER A 270 5.07 16.73 -24.95
N ASN A 271 5.39 16.90 -23.67
CA ASN A 271 6.46 16.17 -22.99
C ASN A 271 6.01 15.68 -21.60
N ALA A 272 5.97 14.35 -21.44
CA ALA A 272 5.62 13.71 -20.17
C ALA A 272 6.59 14.07 -19.03
N ASP A 273 7.90 14.17 -19.29
CA ASP A 273 8.87 14.52 -18.26
C ASP A 273 8.66 15.94 -17.74
N SER A 274 8.23 16.86 -18.62
CA SER A 274 7.83 18.21 -18.23
C SER A 274 6.59 18.18 -17.36
N PHE A 275 5.58 17.39 -17.74
CA PHE A 275 4.36 17.21 -16.95
C PHE A 275 4.65 16.64 -15.54
N TYR A 276 5.55 15.68 -15.42
CA TYR A 276 5.92 15.06 -14.14
C TYR A 276 7.06 15.79 -13.39
N LYS A 277 7.56 16.93 -13.88
CA LYS A 277 8.75 17.62 -13.32
C LYS A 277 8.63 18.01 -11.84
N ASN A 278 7.41 18.19 -11.35
CA ASN A 278 7.11 18.59 -9.97
C ASN A 278 6.73 17.38 -9.08
N GLU A 279 6.83 16.15 -9.56
CA GLU A 279 6.63 14.97 -8.74
C GLU A 279 7.72 14.89 -7.66
N ASP A 280 7.34 14.46 -6.45
CA ASP A 280 8.33 14.21 -5.42
C ASP A 280 9.12 12.92 -5.74
N PRO A 281 10.46 12.98 -5.76
CA PRO A 281 11.27 11.84 -6.15
C PRO A 281 11.22 10.68 -5.16
N ASP A 282 10.85 10.91 -3.89
CA ASP A 282 10.92 9.91 -2.82
C ASP A 282 9.55 9.34 -2.45
N ILE A 283 8.46 10.09 -2.66
CA ILE A 283 7.10 9.65 -2.29
C ILE A 283 6.09 9.69 -3.44
N GLY A 284 6.50 10.12 -4.63
CA GLY A 284 5.63 10.34 -5.79
C GLY A 284 4.71 11.56 -5.63
N ASN A 285 3.69 11.66 -6.48
CA ASN A 285 2.76 12.79 -6.43
C ASN A 285 1.93 12.79 -5.13
N ALA A 286 2.22 13.72 -4.22
CA ALA A 286 1.56 13.82 -2.91
C ALA A 286 1.14 15.25 -2.59
N SER A 287 0.01 15.40 -1.89
CA SER A 287 -0.36 16.68 -1.28
C SER A 287 0.44 16.92 0.00
N ALA A 288 0.46 18.16 0.48
CA ALA A 288 1.10 18.49 1.75
C ALA A 288 0.48 17.69 2.92
N ARG A 289 -0.84 17.49 2.92
CA ARG A 289 -1.54 16.66 3.90
C ARG A 289 -1.07 15.21 3.83
N VAL A 290 -1.01 14.61 2.64
CA VAL A 290 -0.63 13.20 2.48
C VAL A 290 0.81 12.97 2.94
N ARG A 291 1.73 13.89 2.64
CA ARG A 291 3.11 13.82 3.14
C ARG A 291 3.17 13.75 4.66
N ILE A 292 2.43 14.63 5.35
CA ILE A 292 2.36 14.64 6.81
C ILE A 292 1.66 13.39 7.33
N LEU A 293 0.61 12.93 6.65
CA LEU A 293 -0.13 11.74 7.02
C LEU A 293 0.75 10.48 6.97
N ILE A 294 1.62 10.35 5.96
CA ILE A 294 2.58 9.24 5.88
C ILE A 294 3.47 9.21 7.13
N ASP A 295 3.99 10.36 7.56
CA ASP A 295 4.83 10.44 8.78
C ASP A 295 4.01 10.16 10.05
N LEU A 296 2.77 10.67 10.14
CA LEU A 296 1.88 10.40 11.27
C LEU A 296 1.51 8.92 11.38
N ILE A 297 1.22 8.25 10.25
CA ILE A 297 0.92 6.82 10.23
C ILE A 297 2.14 6.05 10.76
N ASN A 298 3.34 6.28 10.20
CA ASN A 298 4.54 5.58 10.66
C ASN A 298 4.81 5.83 12.15
N ALA A 299 4.76 7.09 12.61
CA ALA A 299 4.94 7.42 14.01
C ALA A 299 3.91 6.76 14.94
N THR A 300 2.66 6.61 14.47
CA THR A 300 1.57 6.00 15.25
C THR A 300 1.69 4.48 15.31
N LEU A 301 2.04 3.83 14.19
CA LEU A 301 2.05 2.38 14.09
C LEU A 301 3.33 1.77 14.67
N VAL A 302 4.48 2.39 14.39
CA VAL A 302 5.80 1.80 14.69
C VAL A 302 6.72 2.72 15.49
N GLY A 303 6.38 4.00 15.67
CA GLY A 303 7.24 4.95 16.38
C GLY A 303 8.62 5.08 15.72
N ASP A 304 9.66 4.67 16.43
CA ASP A 304 11.05 4.63 15.94
C ASP A 304 11.40 3.31 15.20
N GLY A 305 10.43 2.42 15.02
CA GLY A 305 10.59 1.17 14.27
C GLY A 305 10.66 1.36 12.75
N GLU A 306 10.67 0.23 12.03
CA GLU A 306 10.78 0.22 10.57
C GLU A 306 9.56 0.88 9.90
N ARG A 307 9.81 1.87 9.02
CA ARG A 307 8.73 2.53 8.27
C ARG A 307 7.95 1.50 7.44
N LEU A 308 6.64 1.68 7.41
CA LEU A 308 5.67 0.84 6.71
C LEU A 308 5.07 1.53 5.49
N VAL A 309 4.84 2.85 5.58
CA VAL A 309 4.28 3.64 4.47
C VAL A 309 5.37 4.54 3.92
N HIS A 310 5.68 4.37 2.62
CA HIS A 310 6.79 5.08 1.98
C HIS A 310 6.36 6.10 0.94
N HIS A 311 5.16 5.97 0.38
CA HIS A 311 4.74 6.80 -0.75
C HIS A 311 3.27 7.19 -0.68
N SER A 312 2.91 8.06 -1.62
CA SER A 312 1.58 8.61 -1.78
C SER A 312 0.52 7.55 -2.13
N MET A 313 -0.73 8.02 -2.22
CA MET A 313 -1.91 7.18 -2.42
C MET A 313 -1.98 6.57 -3.82
N ASP A 314 -2.39 5.31 -3.91
CA ASP A 314 -2.63 4.62 -5.19
C ASP A 314 -3.78 5.27 -6.00
N CYS A 315 -4.75 5.90 -5.33
CA CYS A 315 -5.85 6.63 -6.00
C CYS A 315 -5.41 7.86 -6.82
N ILE A 316 -4.13 8.25 -6.72
CA ILE A 316 -3.52 9.31 -7.53
C ILE A 316 -2.26 8.85 -8.25
N ASN A 317 -2.08 7.54 -8.40
CA ASN A 317 -0.98 6.93 -9.13
C ASN A 317 -1.37 6.70 -10.61
N PRO A 318 -0.56 7.12 -11.60
CA PRO A 318 -0.80 6.85 -13.02
C PRO A 318 -0.72 5.36 -13.40
N ALA A 319 -0.03 4.55 -12.59
CA ALA A 319 0.18 3.11 -12.81
C ALA A 319 -0.69 2.21 -11.92
N THR A 320 -1.77 2.76 -11.35
CA THR A 320 -2.74 2.01 -10.53
C THR A 320 -3.40 0.88 -11.32
N ASP A 321 -3.70 -0.21 -10.61
CA ASP A 321 -4.61 -1.26 -11.05
C ASP A 321 -5.60 -1.54 -9.92
N LEU A 322 -6.85 -1.14 -10.13
CA LEU A 322 -7.89 -1.26 -9.12
C LEU A 322 -8.20 -2.72 -8.77
N SER A 323 -8.03 -3.66 -9.71
CA SER A 323 -8.28 -5.08 -9.46
C SER A 323 -7.30 -5.67 -8.44
N LEU A 324 -6.08 -5.12 -8.38
CA LEU A 324 -5.04 -5.49 -7.43
C LEU A 324 -5.13 -4.71 -6.10
N SER A 325 -6.21 -3.97 -5.89
CA SER A 325 -6.44 -3.20 -4.67
C SER A 325 -7.35 -3.91 -3.68
N TYR A 326 -7.88 -5.08 -4.01
CA TYR A 326 -8.78 -5.83 -3.15
C TYR A 326 -8.17 -7.15 -2.63
N PRO A 327 -8.48 -7.55 -1.38
CA PRO A 327 -9.27 -6.82 -0.39
C PRO A 327 -8.53 -5.59 0.17
N ALA A 328 -9.19 -4.43 0.24
CA ALA A 328 -8.62 -3.20 0.81
C ALA A 328 -9.07 -3.01 2.26
N THR A 329 -8.14 -2.63 3.13
CA THR A 329 -8.43 -2.33 4.54
C THR A 329 -8.73 -0.85 4.70
N PHE A 330 -9.87 -0.51 5.29
CA PHE A 330 -10.29 0.86 5.56
C PHE A 330 -10.41 1.09 7.07
N ALA A 331 -9.70 2.10 7.56
CA ALA A 331 -9.93 2.72 8.85
C ALA A 331 -10.77 3.99 8.64
N LEU A 332 -12.01 3.94 9.10
CA LEU A 332 -12.96 5.02 9.00
C LEU A 332 -12.99 5.82 10.32
N PRO A 333 -13.08 7.16 10.25
CA PRO A 333 -13.18 8.00 11.44
C PRO A 333 -14.46 7.76 12.23
N ILE A 334 -15.54 7.42 11.52
CA ILE A 334 -16.86 7.05 12.06
C ILE A 334 -17.40 5.87 11.27
N LYS A 335 -18.49 5.26 11.74
CA LYS A 335 -19.26 4.32 10.92
C LYS A 335 -19.85 5.08 9.72
N ILE A 336 -19.69 4.55 8.52
CA ILE A 336 -20.18 5.17 7.26
C ILE A 336 -21.10 4.16 6.57
N GLY A 337 -22.39 4.47 6.48
CA GLY A 337 -23.38 3.53 5.96
C GLY A 337 -23.39 2.22 6.74
N ARG A 338 -23.24 1.09 6.03
CA ARG A 338 -23.09 -0.24 6.64
C ARG A 338 -21.67 -0.55 7.12
N PHE A 339 -20.67 0.23 6.70
CA PHE A 339 -19.26 -0.06 6.95
C PHE A 339 -18.85 0.41 8.34
N ASP A 340 -18.37 -0.53 9.16
CA ASP A 340 -17.87 -0.25 10.50
C ASP A 340 -16.55 0.55 10.46
N LYS A 341 -16.14 1.09 11.61
CA LYS A 341 -14.97 1.97 11.75
C LYS A 341 -13.65 1.35 11.26
N LEU A 342 -13.62 0.04 11.14
CA LEU A 342 -12.53 -0.71 10.55
C LEU A 342 -13.17 -1.82 9.69
N CYS A 343 -12.96 -1.79 8.38
CA CYS A 343 -13.66 -2.70 7.48
C CYS A 343 -12.80 -3.12 6.29
N ILE A 344 -13.19 -4.23 5.67
CA ILE A 344 -12.59 -4.72 4.43
C ILE A 344 -13.53 -4.42 3.27
N ILE A 345 -12.99 -3.87 2.20
CA ILE A 345 -13.66 -3.67 0.92
C ILE A 345 -13.14 -4.71 -0.05
N ASN A 346 -14.00 -5.60 -0.52
CA ASN A 346 -13.59 -6.80 -1.26
C ASN A 346 -13.67 -6.63 -2.77
N ASN A 347 -14.38 -5.60 -3.27
CA ASN A 347 -14.60 -5.42 -4.69
C ASN A 347 -15.05 -3.99 -5.03
N ASN A 348 -15.19 -3.75 -6.33
CA ASN A 348 -15.62 -2.47 -6.90
C ASN A 348 -17.00 -2.01 -6.42
N ASP A 349 -17.95 -2.91 -6.19
CA ASP A 349 -19.31 -2.52 -5.79
C ASP A 349 -19.34 -2.03 -4.34
N GLU A 350 -18.61 -2.71 -3.44
CA GLU A 350 -18.43 -2.25 -2.06
C GLU A 350 -17.67 -0.91 -2.01
N LEU A 351 -16.64 -0.73 -2.85
CA LEU A 351 -15.93 0.54 -2.93
C LEU A 351 -16.85 1.67 -3.39
N LYS A 352 -17.67 1.44 -4.43
CA LYS A 352 -18.66 2.43 -4.91
C LYS A 352 -19.66 2.79 -3.81
N GLU A 353 -20.18 1.81 -3.10
CA GLU A 353 -21.11 1.99 -1.98
C GLU A 353 -20.47 2.88 -0.91
N LEU A 354 -19.26 2.52 -0.44
CA LEU A 354 -18.54 3.30 0.55
C LEU A 354 -18.27 4.73 0.08
N ILE A 355 -17.87 4.94 -1.18
CA ILE A 355 -17.64 6.29 -1.73
C ILE A 355 -18.90 7.14 -1.68
N ASN A 356 -20.06 6.58 -2.00
CA ASN A 356 -21.33 7.30 -1.98
C ASN A 356 -21.76 7.68 -0.55
N ASP A 357 -21.62 6.74 0.38
CA ASP A 357 -21.96 6.97 1.79
C ASP A 357 -20.98 7.94 2.47
N ALA A 358 -19.69 7.84 2.13
CA ALA A 358 -18.65 8.74 2.61
C ALA A 358 -18.92 10.19 2.18
N ARG A 359 -19.28 10.40 0.90
CA ARG A 359 -19.67 11.73 0.38
C ARG A 359 -20.90 12.29 1.09
N SER A 360 -21.88 11.44 1.37
CA SER A 360 -23.08 11.84 2.13
C SER A 360 -22.76 12.19 3.58
N SER A 361 -21.69 11.61 4.12
CA SER A 361 -21.18 11.83 5.47
C SER A 361 -20.10 12.92 5.54
N GLY A 362 -19.89 13.68 4.46
CA GLY A 362 -18.97 14.82 4.43
C GLY A 362 -17.51 14.50 4.09
N TYR A 363 -17.19 13.30 3.61
CA TYR A 363 -15.84 12.93 3.17
C TYR A 363 -15.72 12.96 1.66
N TYR A 364 -14.77 13.74 1.13
CA TYR A 364 -14.54 13.81 -0.31
C TYR A 364 -13.42 12.87 -0.75
N ILE A 365 -13.82 11.66 -1.18
CA ILE A 365 -12.89 10.70 -1.76
C ILE A 365 -12.56 11.09 -3.20
N LYS A 366 -11.29 11.44 -3.46
CA LYS A 366 -10.74 11.63 -4.79
C LYS A 366 -10.70 10.29 -5.52
N ILE A 367 -11.25 10.25 -6.73
CA ILE A 367 -11.31 9.05 -7.58
C ILE A 367 -10.26 9.19 -8.66
N ASN A 368 -9.49 8.13 -8.87
CA ASN A 368 -8.59 8.07 -10.01
C ASN A 368 -9.43 8.03 -11.29
N PRO A 369 -9.32 8.99 -12.22
CA PRO A 369 -10.10 8.97 -13.47
C PRO A 369 -9.80 7.75 -14.34
N LEU A 370 -8.67 7.07 -14.11
CA LEU A 370 -8.35 5.81 -14.80
C LEU A 370 -9.24 4.64 -14.37
N TRP A 371 -9.94 4.76 -13.23
CA TRP A 371 -10.88 3.74 -12.72
C TRP A 371 -12.30 3.85 -13.27
N GLU A 372 -12.58 4.80 -14.19
CA GLU A 372 -13.94 5.02 -14.68
C GLU A 372 -14.53 3.78 -15.37
N LYS A 373 -13.69 2.93 -15.98
CA LYS A 373 -14.17 1.70 -16.63
C LYS A 373 -14.66 0.67 -15.63
N GLU A 374 -14.00 0.56 -14.49
CA GLU A 374 -14.25 -0.41 -13.44
C GLU A 374 -15.35 0.08 -12.48
N LEU A 375 -15.26 1.35 -12.10
CA LEU A 375 -16.18 1.96 -11.15
C LEU A 375 -17.44 2.54 -11.81
N GLY A 376 -17.40 2.82 -13.11
CA GLY A 376 -18.43 3.60 -13.78
C GLY A 376 -18.45 5.05 -13.29
N LYS A 377 -19.45 5.83 -13.73
CA LYS A 377 -19.63 7.19 -13.26
C LYS A 377 -20.21 7.20 -11.84
N ILE A 378 -19.42 7.68 -10.88
CA ILE A 378 -19.86 7.88 -9.50
C ILE A 378 -20.49 9.27 -9.38
N ASP A 379 -21.74 9.39 -9.82
CA ASP A 379 -22.53 10.62 -9.67
C ASP A 379 -22.93 10.80 -8.19
N SER A 380 -22.51 11.90 -7.57
CA SER A 380 -22.97 12.23 -6.22
C SER A 380 -24.49 12.34 -6.16
N GLN A 381 -25.12 11.89 -5.07
CA GLN A 381 -26.57 12.04 -4.88
C GLN A 381 -26.98 13.52 -5.01
N ARG A 382 -26.14 14.45 -4.55
CA ARG A 382 -26.29 15.89 -4.74
C ARG A 382 -26.37 16.31 -6.22
N PHE A 383 -25.57 15.71 -7.10
CA PHE A 383 -25.62 15.96 -8.54
C PHE A 383 -26.91 15.39 -9.15
N LYS A 384 -27.35 14.20 -8.72
CA LYS A 384 -28.63 13.62 -9.12
C LYS A 384 -29.81 14.49 -8.64
N ASP A 385 -29.80 14.94 -7.40
CA ASP A 385 -30.82 15.79 -6.80
C ASP A 385 -30.85 17.19 -7.43
N ALA A 386 -29.68 17.75 -7.75
CA ALA A 386 -29.58 19.00 -8.50
C ALA A 386 -30.11 18.83 -9.93
N LYS A 387 -29.81 17.71 -10.60
CA LYS A 387 -30.33 17.39 -11.92
C LYS A 387 -31.86 17.24 -11.90
N VAL A 388 -32.42 16.57 -10.89
CA VAL A 388 -33.88 16.47 -10.66
C VAL A 388 -34.50 17.84 -10.40
N LYS A 389 -33.82 18.72 -9.64
CA LYS A 389 -34.28 20.11 -9.41
C LYS A 389 -34.18 21.00 -10.64
N LEU A 390 -33.30 20.68 -11.59
CA LEU A 390 -33.05 21.44 -12.81
C LEU A 390 -33.84 20.91 -14.01
N ASP A 391 -34.50 19.75 -13.91
CA ASP A 391 -35.32 19.18 -14.98
C ASP A 391 -36.76 19.78 -14.95
N PRO A 392 -37.19 20.62 -15.91
CA PRO A 392 -38.46 21.35 -15.82
C PRO A 392 -39.71 20.53 -16.19
N LEU A 393 -39.66 19.18 -16.18
CA LEU A 393 -40.69 18.34 -16.79
C LEU A 393 -41.38 17.32 -15.86
N THR A 394 -41.54 17.65 -14.59
CA THR A 394 -42.59 17.03 -13.77
C THR A 394 -43.49 18.11 -13.15
N LYS A 395 -44.38 18.67 -13.95
CA LYS A 395 -45.64 19.22 -13.42
C LYS A 395 -46.57 18.03 -13.16
N PRO A 396 -47.13 17.88 -11.94
CA PRO A 396 -48.19 16.92 -11.72
C PRO A 396 -49.44 17.35 -12.50
N SER A 397 -49.99 16.42 -13.26
CA SER A 397 -51.38 16.46 -13.75
C SER A 397 -52.29 15.75 -12.77
#